data_AF-B4JUW7-F1
#
_entry.id   AF-B4JUW7-F1
#
_cell.length_a   1.000
_cell.length_b   1.000
_cell.length_c   1.000
_cell.angle_alpha   90.00
_cell.angle_beta   90.00
_cell.angle_gamma   90.00
#
_symmetry.space_group_name_H-M   'P 1'
#
loop_
_entity.id
_entity.type
_entity.pdbx_description
1 polymer ?
#
loop_
_entity_poly.entity_id
_entity_poly.type
_entity_poly.pdbx_seq_one_letter_code
_entity_poly.pdbx_strand_id
1 'polypeptide(L)'
;MFRMRVCNVIHPGIRQFILRTAVLNYLSKCLQAQWNDWQNQRMHLRALGEENTNAADADVVTEEALAKAVRANLNQTIEELARKVAATHKLLQREYNELFTYMMDKRDLWDSSEYFRAKTALGAANRNLRTYMTADK
;
A
#
# COMPACT_ATOMS: atom_id res chain seq x y z
N MET A 1 -41.92 -17.03 -13.33
CA MET A 1 -40.57 -17.55 -13.06
C MET A 1 -39.92 -16.62 -12.03
N PHE A 2 -39.96 -16.97 -10.75
CA PHE A 2 -39.46 -16.11 -9.67
C PHE A 2 -37.93 -16.26 -9.56
N ARG A 3 -37.18 -15.24 -10.01
CA ARG A 3 -35.77 -15.09 -9.65
C ARG A 3 -35.71 -14.78 -8.17
N MET A 4 -35.46 -15.80 -7.34
CA MET A 4 -35.11 -15.59 -5.94
C MET A 4 -33.86 -14.72 -5.90
N ARG A 5 -34.00 -13.47 -5.44
CA ARG A 5 -32.86 -12.69 -4.94
C ARG A 5 -32.46 -13.37 -3.64
N VAL A 6 -31.53 -14.32 -3.73
CA VAL A 6 -30.89 -14.94 -2.57
C VAL A 6 -30.37 -13.79 -1.70
N CYS A 7 -30.75 -13.75 -0.42
CA CYS A 7 -30.19 -12.78 0.51
C CYS A 7 -28.66 -12.94 0.52
N ASN A 8 -27.96 -11.96 -0.09
CA ASN A 8 -26.55 -12.03 -0.49
C ASN A 8 -25.56 -12.44 0.63
N VAL A 9 -25.94 -12.27 1.89
CA VAL A 9 -25.06 -12.57 3.02
C VAL A 9 -25.06 -14.05 3.39
N ILE A 10 -26.01 -14.89 2.97
CA ILE A 10 -26.06 -16.30 3.39
C ILE A 10 -25.20 -17.20 2.50
N HIS A 11 -24.99 -16.83 1.23
CA HIS A 11 -24.21 -17.63 0.30
C HIS A 11 -22.72 -17.63 0.67
N PRO A 12 -22.09 -18.78 0.98
CA PRO A 12 -20.70 -18.84 1.43
C PRO A 12 -19.74 -18.26 0.39
N GLY A 13 -20.07 -18.43 -0.90
CA GLY A 13 -19.27 -17.86 -1.98
C GLY A 13 -19.28 -16.34 -2.03
N ILE A 14 -20.43 -15.72 -1.72
CA ILE A 14 -20.60 -14.26 -1.72
C ILE A 14 -19.93 -13.65 -0.48
N ARG A 15 -20.01 -14.30 0.69
CA ARG A 15 -19.26 -13.88 1.88
C ARG A 15 -17.76 -13.80 1.62
N GLN A 16 -17.21 -14.79 0.93
CA GLN A 16 -15.79 -14.77 0.58
C GLN A 16 -15.43 -13.64 -0.40
N PHE A 17 -16.29 -13.33 -1.37
CA PHE A 17 -16.09 -12.14 -2.21
C PHE A 17 -16.02 -10.85 -1.37
N ILE A 18 -16.96 -10.68 -0.43
CA ILE A 18 -17.01 -9.49 0.43
C ILE A 18 -15.73 -9.39 1.27
N LEU A 19 -15.34 -10.48 1.93
CA LEU A 19 -14.16 -10.50 2.81
C LEU A 19 -12.87 -10.25 2.04
N ARG A 20 -12.62 -10.98 0.95
CA ARG A 20 -11.40 -10.81 0.14
C ARG A 20 -11.33 -9.43 -0.49
N THR A 21 -12.46 -8.89 -0.96
CA THR A 21 -12.53 -7.52 -1.49
C THR A 21 -12.23 -6.49 -0.40
N ALA A 22 -12.73 -6.69 0.83
CA ALA A 22 -12.45 -5.80 1.95
C ALA A 22 -10.96 -5.82 2.32
N VAL A 23 -10.34 -7.01 2.40
CA VAL A 23 -8.91 -7.17 2.66
C VAL A 23 -8.07 -6.49 1.58
N LEU A 24 -8.40 -6.72 0.30
CA LEU A 24 -7.69 -6.10 -0.82
C LEU A 24 -7.74 -4.56 -0.76
N ASN A 25 -8.91 -4.00 -0.46
CA ASN A 25 -9.09 -2.56 -0.30
C ASN A 25 -8.34 -2.00 0.91
N TYR A 26 -8.32 -2.74 2.03
CA TYR A 26 -7.56 -2.37 3.21
C TYR A 26 -6.06 -2.32 2.91
N LEU A 27 -5.50 -3.37 2.33
CA LEU A 27 -4.09 -3.43 1.94
C LEU A 27 -3.72 -2.32 0.94
N SER A 28 -4.62 -2.01 0.01
CA SER A 28 -4.45 -0.90 -0.93
C SER A 28 -4.30 0.45 -0.22
N LYS A 29 -5.13 0.72 0.80
CA LYS A 29 -5.05 1.94 1.61
C LYS A 29 -3.79 1.96 2.48
N CYS A 30 -3.42 0.83 3.08
CA CYS A 30 -2.19 0.71 3.86
C CYS A 30 -0.95 0.99 3.00
N LEU A 31 -0.89 0.43 1.78
CA LEU A 31 0.22 0.67 0.87
C LEU A 31 0.34 2.15 0.51
N GLN A 32 -0.79 2.80 0.20
CA GLN A 32 -0.82 4.24 -0.11
C GLN A 32 -0.33 5.09 1.08
N ALA A 33 -0.80 4.80 2.29
CA ALA A 33 -0.40 5.54 3.49
C ALA A 33 1.10 5.37 3.77
N GLN A 34 1.60 4.12 3.77
CA GLN A 34 3.01 3.83 4.02
C GLN A 34 3.92 4.42 2.94
N TRP A 35 3.48 4.43 1.68
CA TRP A 35 4.22 5.08 0.60
C TRP A 35 4.32 6.59 0.79
N ASN A 36 3.21 7.25 1.16
CA ASN A 36 3.20 8.68 1.42
C ASN A 36 4.12 9.02 2.60
N ASP A 37 4.07 8.24 3.69
CA ASP A 37 4.95 8.42 4.84
C ASP A 37 6.42 8.29 4.46
N TRP A 38 6.76 7.24 3.69
CA TRP A 38 8.12 7.04 3.19
C TRP A 38 8.60 8.21 2.32
N GLN A 39 7.75 8.66 1.40
CA GLN A 39 8.09 9.78 0.51
C GLN A 39 8.27 11.09 1.29
N ASN A 40 7.44 11.35 2.30
CA ASN A 40 7.57 12.51 3.17
C ASN A 40 8.91 12.50 3.93
N GLN A 41 9.29 11.36 4.52
CA GLN A 41 10.58 11.25 5.21
C GLN A 41 11.77 11.43 4.26
N ARG A 42 11.68 10.93 3.02
CA ARG A 42 12.71 11.19 2.00
C ARG A 42 12.82 12.67 1.63
N MET A 43 11.71 13.40 1.58
CA MET A 43 11.73 14.84 1.32
C MET A 43 12.35 15.61 2.50
N HIS A 44 12.04 15.22 3.74
CA HIS A 44 12.70 15.80 4.93
C HIS A 44 14.22 15.58 4.91
N LEU A 45 14.68 14.39 4.52
CA LEU A 45 16.11 14.12 4.41
C LEU A 45 16.80 15.00 3.34
N ARG A 46 16.13 15.25 2.21
CA ARG A 46 16.64 16.15 1.17
C ARG A 46 16.72 17.59 1.64
N ALA A 47 15.68 18.09 2.30
CA ALA A 47 15.66 19.44 2.86
C ALA A 47 16.80 19.67 3.87
N LEU A 48 17.06 18.70 4.76
CA LEU A 48 18.21 18.75 5.69
C LEU A 48 19.57 18.73 4.98
N GLY A 49 19.64 18.21 3.75
CA GLY A 49 20.85 18.26 2.92
C GLY A 49 21.12 19.67 2.38
N GLU A 50 20.08 20.36 1.94
CA GLU A 50 20.12 21.71 1.36
C GLU A 50 20.35 22.81 2.42
N GLU A 51 19.79 22.65 3.63
CA GLU A 51 19.98 23.63 4.72
C GLU A 51 21.43 23.67 5.23
N ASN A 52 22.08 22.50 5.39
CA ASN A 52 23.48 22.44 5.82
C ASN A 52 24.47 23.00 4.78
N THR A 53 24.12 23.06 3.49
CA THR A 53 24.99 23.70 2.48
C THR A 53 24.94 25.22 2.53
N ASN A 54 23.89 25.80 3.14
CA ASN A 54 23.71 27.25 3.26
C ASN A 54 24.17 27.81 4.61
N ALA A 55 24.27 26.97 5.65
CA ALA A 55 24.77 27.33 6.97
C ALA A 55 26.30 27.11 7.06
N ALA A 56 27.06 27.91 6.31
CA ALA A 56 28.49 28.04 6.51
C ALA A 56 28.74 29.24 7.42
N ASP A 57 28.53 29.09 8.74
CA ASP A 57 29.28 29.81 9.79
C ASP A 57 28.72 29.52 11.19
N ALA A 58 29.66 29.28 12.11
CA ALA A 58 29.58 29.24 13.58
C ALA A 58 29.14 27.93 14.30
N ASP A 59 30.04 27.47 15.18
CA ASP A 59 29.92 26.44 16.25
C ASP A 59 29.83 24.95 15.85
N VAL A 60 30.84 24.54 15.07
CA VAL A 60 30.79 23.42 14.12
C VAL A 60 30.87 22.01 14.74
N VAL A 61 31.51 21.78 15.89
CA VAL A 61 31.89 20.40 16.27
C VAL A 61 30.77 19.61 16.97
N THR A 62 30.00 20.24 17.85
CA THR A 62 28.91 19.57 18.60
C THR A 62 27.60 19.51 17.82
N GLU A 63 27.29 20.54 17.03
CA GLU A 63 26.09 20.56 16.20
C GLU A 63 26.20 19.62 14.99
N GLU A 64 27.39 19.45 14.41
CA GLU A 64 27.60 18.47 13.32
C GLU A 64 27.39 17.02 13.80
N ALA A 65 27.84 16.68 15.00
CA ALA A 65 27.63 15.35 15.58
C ALA A 65 26.13 15.07 15.80
N LEU A 66 25.39 16.07 16.29
CA LEU A 66 23.95 15.99 16.48
C LEU A 66 23.22 15.89 15.13
N ALA A 67 23.55 16.74 14.15
CA ALA A 67 22.97 16.72 12.81
C ALA A 67 23.23 15.39 12.08
N LYS A 68 24.42 14.82 12.25
CA LYS A 68 24.77 13.50 11.72
C LYS A 68 23.94 12.39 12.38
N ALA A 69 23.72 12.44 13.69
CA ALA A 69 22.86 11.51 14.41
C ALA A 69 21.39 11.61 13.96
N VAL A 70 20.87 12.83 13.77
CA VAL A 70 19.51 13.08 13.25
C VAL A 70 19.35 12.49 11.84
N ARG A 71 20.31 12.74 10.94
CA ARG A 71 20.29 12.15 9.59
C ARG A 71 20.37 10.62 9.60
N ALA A 72 21.19 10.04 10.48
CA ALA A 72 21.29 8.60 10.63
C ALA A 72 19.96 7.98 11.09
N ASN A 73 19.31 8.58 12.09
CA ASN A 73 17.99 8.14 12.56
C ASN A 73 16.92 8.27 11.47
N LEU A 74 16.95 9.35 10.69
CA LEU A 74 16.02 9.56 9.59
C LEU A 74 16.21 8.53 8.47
N ASN A 75 17.47 8.22 8.11
CA ASN A 75 17.80 7.15 7.17
C ASN A 75 17.29 5.79 7.65
N GLN A 76 17.51 5.45 8.92
CA GLN A 76 16.98 4.22 9.49
C GLN A 76 15.44 4.16 9.39
N THR A 77 14.76 5.26 9.69
CA THR A 77 13.30 5.35 9.57
C THR A 77 12.83 5.16 8.13
N ILE A 78 13.54 5.74 7.16
CA ILE A 78 13.26 5.57 5.72
C ILE A 78 13.43 4.11 5.30
N GLU A 79 14.48 3.42 5.75
CA GLU A 79 14.71 1.99 5.46
C GLU A 79 13.64 1.10 6.08
N GLU A 80 13.20 1.40 7.30
CA GLU A 80 12.09 0.69 7.94
C GLU A 80 10.77 0.89 7.19
N LEU A 81 10.47 2.12 6.77
CA LEU A 81 9.29 2.42 5.96
C LEU A 81 9.36 1.75 4.58
N ALA A 82 10.53 1.71 3.94
CA ALA A 82 10.73 1.01 2.67
C ALA A 82 10.43 -0.49 2.81
N ARG A 83 10.92 -1.13 3.89
CA ARG A 83 10.62 -2.54 4.18
C ARG A 83 9.12 -2.78 4.41
N LYS A 84 8.43 -1.88 5.11
CA LYS A 84 6.97 -1.97 5.33
C LYS A 84 6.20 -1.84 4.01
N VAL A 85 6.54 -0.85 3.18
CA VAL A 85 5.96 -0.66 1.85
C VAL A 85 6.13 -1.92 1.00
N ALA A 86 7.35 -2.46 0.93
CA ALA A 86 7.64 -3.68 0.17
C ALA A 86 6.86 -4.90 0.69
N ALA A 87 6.73 -5.05 2.01
CA ALA A 87 5.96 -6.13 2.62
C ALA A 87 4.46 -6.01 2.29
N THR A 88 3.88 -4.81 2.45
CA THR A 88 2.47 -4.56 2.14
C THR A 88 2.18 -4.73 0.65
N HIS A 89 3.11 -4.34 -0.22
CA HIS A 89 3.00 -4.57 -1.65
C HIS A 89 2.91 -6.07 -1.98
N LYS A 90 3.81 -6.88 -1.43
CA LYS A 90 3.79 -8.35 -1.61
C LYS A 90 2.47 -8.96 -1.12
N LEU A 91 1.96 -8.51 0.03
CA LEU A 91 0.66 -8.96 0.55
C LEU A 91 -0.49 -8.56 -0.37
N LEU A 92 -0.51 -7.32 -0.86
CA LEU A 92 -1.51 -6.84 -1.82
C LEU A 92 -1.48 -7.65 -3.12
N GLN A 93 -0.29 -7.95 -3.63
CA GLN A 93 -0.13 -8.75 -4.84
C GLN A 93 -0.65 -10.19 -4.64
N ARG A 94 -0.37 -10.78 -3.47
CA ARG A 94 -0.90 -12.09 -3.11
C ARG A 94 -2.44 -12.09 -3.07
N GLU A 95 -3.04 -11.16 -2.34
CA GLU A 95 -4.50 -11.07 -2.23
C GLU A 95 -5.17 -10.74 -3.57
N TYR A 96 -4.52 -9.94 -4.41
CA TYR A 96 -4.96 -9.69 -5.78
C TYR A 96 -5.04 -11.01 -6.57
N ASN A 97 -3.99 -11.82 -6.55
CA ASN A 97 -3.95 -13.10 -7.26
C ASN A 97 -4.97 -14.10 -6.70
N GLU A 98 -5.12 -14.17 -5.38
CA GLU A 98 -6.10 -15.06 -4.75
C GLU A 98 -7.54 -14.66 -5.09
N LEU A 99 -7.88 -13.36 -5.02
CA LEU A 99 -9.21 -12.88 -5.40
C LEU A 99 -9.47 -13.07 -6.90
N PHE A 100 -8.49 -12.82 -7.76
CA PHE A 100 -8.62 -13.04 -9.20
C PHE A 100 -8.90 -14.52 -9.52
N THR A 101 -8.11 -15.43 -8.94
CA THR A 101 -8.30 -16.88 -9.10
C THR A 101 -9.69 -17.30 -8.61
N TYR A 102 -10.07 -16.84 -7.42
CA TYR A 102 -11.38 -17.13 -6.83
C TYR A 102 -12.54 -16.61 -7.70
N MET A 103 -12.40 -15.42 -8.30
CA MET A 103 -13.38 -14.90 -9.27
C MET A 103 -13.48 -15.81 -10.50
N MET A 104 -12.37 -16.32 -11.03
CA MET A 104 -12.38 -17.20 -12.20
C MET A 104 -13.00 -18.57 -11.92
N ASP A 105 -12.84 -19.08 -10.70
CA ASP A 105 -13.41 -20.36 -10.25
C ASP A 105 -14.91 -20.29 -10.00
N LYS A 106 -15.43 -19.11 -9.63
CA LYS A 106 -16.86 -18.88 -9.30
C LYS A 106 -17.62 -18.20 -10.42
N ARG A 107 -17.60 -18.81 -11.61
CA ARG A 107 -18.29 -18.31 -12.82
C ARG A 107 -19.80 -18.19 -12.65
N ASP A 108 -20.38 -19.07 -11.85
CA ASP A 108 -21.78 -19.08 -11.45
C ASP A 108 -22.20 -17.79 -10.71
N LEU A 109 -21.25 -17.06 -10.13
CA LEU A 109 -21.49 -15.85 -9.36
C LEU A 109 -21.14 -14.55 -10.11
N TRP A 110 -20.83 -14.62 -11.41
CA TRP A 110 -20.40 -13.45 -12.19
C TRP A 110 -21.47 -12.37 -12.35
N ASP A 111 -22.75 -12.75 -12.29
CA ASP A 111 -23.86 -11.80 -12.36
C ASP A 111 -24.17 -11.14 -11.00
N SER A 112 -23.45 -11.52 -9.94
CA SER A 112 -23.64 -10.93 -8.60
C SER A 112 -23.06 -9.52 -8.50
N SER A 113 -23.69 -8.68 -7.66
CA SER A 113 -23.17 -7.33 -7.39
C SER A 113 -21.77 -7.34 -6.78
N GLU A 114 -21.46 -8.40 -6.03
CA GLU A 114 -20.21 -8.61 -5.33
C GLU A 114 -19.07 -8.95 -6.28
N TYR A 115 -19.35 -9.66 -7.38
CA TYR A 115 -18.39 -9.84 -8.47
C TYR A 115 -17.97 -8.50 -9.08
N PHE A 116 -18.92 -7.59 -9.38
CA PHE A 116 -18.60 -6.28 -9.94
C PHE A 116 -17.81 -5.39 -8.96
N ARG A 117 -18.12 -5.49 -7.66
CA ARG A 117 -17.34 -4.83 -6.60
C ARG A 117 -15.92 -5.37 -6.52
N ALA A 118 -15.76 -6.70 -6.55
CA ALA A 118 -14.45 -7.35 -6.56
C ALA A 118 -13.64 -6.97 -7.82
N LYS A 119 -14.27 -6.94 -9.00
CA LYS A 119 -13.65 -6.51 -10.25
C LYS A 119 -13.15 -5.06 -10.17
N THR A 120 -13.96 -4.16 -9.62
CA THR A 120 -13.57 -2.76 -9.41
C THR A 120 -12.39 -2.66 -8.45
N ALA A 121 -12.41 -3.42 -7.35
CA ALA A 121 -11.34 -3.46 -6.38
C ALA A 121 -10.02 -4.02 -6.96
N LEU A 122 -10.08 -5.08 -7.76
CA LEU A 122 -8.91 -5.58 -8.51
C LEU A 122 -8.34 -4.51 -9.43
N GLY A 123 -9.19 -3.79 -10.17
CA GLY A 123 -8.75 -2.67 -11.02
C GLY A 123 -8.03 -1.57 -10.24
N ALA A 124 -8.53 -1.21 -9.05
CA ALA A 124 -7.87 -0.26 -8.16
C ALA A 124 -6.54 -0.81 -7.60
N ALA A 125 -6.52 -2.05 -7.12
CA ALA A 125 -5.33 -2.70 -6.57
C ALA A 125 -4.22 -2.81 -7.62
N ASN A 126 -4.52 -3.19 -8.87
CA ASN A 126 -3.54 -3.25 -9.95
C ASN A 126 -2.90 -1.88 -10.24
N ARG A 127 -3.70 -0.79 -10.19
CA ARG A 127 -3.16 0.57 -10.30
C ARG A 127 -2.19 0.86 -9.14
N ASN A 128 -2.58 0.57 -7.91
CA ASN A 128 -1.74 0.80 -6.73
C ASN A 128 -0.44 -0.02 -6.77
N LEU A 129 -0.51 -1.30 -7.17
CA LEU A 129 0.65 -2.17 -7.33
C LEU A 129 1.66 -1.63 -8.35
N ARG A 130 1.17 -0.97 -9.41
CA ARG A 130 2.02 -0.32 -10.43
C ARG A 130 2.63 0.99 -9.94
N THR A 131 1.85 1.80 -9.21
CA THR A 131 2.29 3.10 -8.73
C THR A 131 3.32 2.98 -7.61
N TYR A 132 3.15 2.03 -6.69
CA TYR A 132 3.88 2.01 -5.41
C TYR A 132 4.99 0.96 -5.33
N MET A 133 5.62 0.60 -6.45
CA MET A 133 6.76 -0.34 -6.47
C MET A 133 7.83 -0.03 -7.53
N THR A 134 7.88 1.21 -8.01
CA THR A 134 8.95 1.72 -8.88
C THR A 134 10.11 2.36 -8.11
N ALA A 135 10.22 2.12 -6.80
CA ALA A 135 11.31 2.66 -5.97
C ALA A 135 12.63 1.85 -6.05
N ASP A 136 12.62 0.64 -6.62
CA ASP A 136 13.79 -0.26 -6.73
C ASP A 136 14.36 -0.34 -8.16
N LYS A 137 14.26 0.72 -8.97
CA LYS A 137 14.94 0.81 -10.26
C LYS A 137 15.79 2.06 -10.39
#